data_AF-E4ZH50-F1
#
_entry.id   AF-E4ZH50-F1
#
_cell.length_a   1.000
_cell.length_b   1.000
_cell.length_c   1.000
_cell.angle_alpha   90.00
_cell.angle_beta   90.00
_cell.angle_gamma   90.00
#
_symmetry.space_group_name_H-M   'P 1'
#
loop_
_entity.id
_entity.type
_entity.pdbx_description
1 polymer ?
#
loop_
_entity_poly.entity_id
_entity_poly.type
_entity_poly.pdbx_seq_one_letter_code
_entity_poly.pdbx_strand_id
1 'polypeptide(L)'
;MSFQNVATSSTSHVFDIFEVLHFIHILFKAAVKFVPRLAITLLERRHIDGDKNPSLRDIRIYEFELGEKTAPYGTMPASTTPELRQAMANTSMCDHFCTFAHKGLKKHIHSFGVTVHWVLVEPRPHLWLIPTACIKESGIVSDKLPYHSVLEVRLQEGLVVLFDGTGRQFGWNSNDWIMEGYKFSEKYGNYYIELDDTVAEEEDLLNHASPYWNTVMVSLWDLLDTCLCSSELEALSPVARVHQVRKWAERRAREQIAKRCLVVWPSELLRQLCMLRAGRAFKSVHES
;
A
#
# COMPACT_ATOMS: atom_id res chain seq x y z
N MET A 1 -12.63 16.03 -1.21
CA MET A 1 -11.89 17.28 -1.44
C MET A 1 -11.89 17.49 -2.95
N SER A 2 -12.32 18.67 -3.41
CA SER A 2 -12.30 19.02 -4.83
C SER A 2 -10.92 19.59 -5.12
N PHE A 3 -10.07 18.84 -5.80
CA PHE A 3 -8.87 19.40 -6.42
C PHE A 3 -9.37 20.23 -7.60
N GLN A 4 -9.64 21.52 -7.36
CA GLN A 4 -9.96 22.43 -8.44
C GLN A 4 -8.73 22.54 -9.35
N ASN A 5 -8.94 22.21 -10.62
CA ASN A 5 -8.00 22.23 -11.75
C ASN A 5 -6.87 23.25 -11.57
N VAL A 6 -5.73 22.77 -11.03
CA VAL A 6 -4.46 23.45 -11.23
C VAL A 6 -4.10 23.17 -12.68
N ALA A 7 -4.18 24.20 -13.51
CA ALA A 7 -3.89 24.12 -14.94
C ALA A 7 -2.38 23.86 -15.13
N THR A 8 -1.98 22.59 -15.17
CA THR A 8 -0.63 22.19 -15.54
C THR A 8 -0.46 22.39 -17.05
N SER A 9 0.16 23.51 -17.40
CA SER A 9 0.53 23.89 -18.75
C SER A 9 1.72 23.05 -19.25
N SER A 10 1.44 21.89 -19.85
CA SER A 10 2.18 21.39 -21.02
C SER A 10 1.34 20.35 -21.77
N THR A 11 1.01 20.69 -23.00
CA THR A 11 0.13 20.00 -23.96
C THR A 11 0.68 18.66 -24.45
N SER A 12 0.04 17.53 -24.10
CA SER A 12 -0.11 16.35 -25.00
C SER A 12 -0.94 15.19 -24.44
N HIS A 13 -1.26 15.14 -23.13
CA HIS A 13 -1.93 13.97 -22.53
C HIS A 13 -3.39 14.23 -22.19
N VAL A 14 -4.28 13.30 -22.58
CA VAL A 14 -5.73 13.35 -22.34
C VAL A 14 -6.10 13.15 -20.86
N PHE A 15 -5.20 12.55 -20.10
CA PHE A 15 -5.33 12.30 -18.66
C PHE A 15 -4.38 13.25 -17.91
N ASP A 16 -4.79 13.80 -16.78
CA ASP A 16 -3.89 14.51 -15.87
C ASP A 16 -3.19 13.54 -14.90
N ILE A 17 -2.12 14.00 -14.22
CA ILE A 17 -1.36 13.15 -13.30
C ILE A 17 -2.20 12.60 -12.14
N PHE A 18 -3.17 13.36 -11.63
CA PHE A 18 -4.02 12.93 -10.52
C PHE A 18 -4.97 11.82 -10.95
N GLU A 19 -5.48 11.88 -12.19
CA GLU A 19 -6.26 10.81 -12.80
C GLU A 19 -5.42 9.54 -12.98
N VAL A 20 -4.16 9.66 -13.44
CA VAL A 20 -3.23 8.52 -13.55
C VAL A 20 -2.95 7.89 -12.17
N LEU A 21 -2.67 8.69 -11.15
CA LEU A 21 -2.48 8.21 -9.77
C LEU A 21 -3.73 7.49 -9.26
N HIS A 22 -4.91 8.00 -9.59
CA HIS A 22 -6.17 7.34 -9.23
C HIS A 22 -6.34 5.99 -9.94
N PHE A 23 -5.97 5.89 -11.22
CA PHE A 23 -5.99 4.61 -11.95
C PHE A 23 -5.05 3.59 -11.30
N ILE A 24 -3.82 3.99 -10.96
CA ILE A 24 -2.86 3.14 -10.26
C ILE A 24 -3.43 2.65 -8.92
N HIS A 25 -4.03 3.55 -8.14
CA HIS A 25 -4.67 3.19 -6.88
C HIS A 25 -5.80 2.17 -7.07
N ILE A 26 -6.65 2.36 -8.08
CA ILE A 26 -7.75 1.43 -8.41
C ILE A 26 -7.22 0.06 -8.81
N LEU A 27 -6.21 0.01 -9.68
CA LEU A 27 -5.58 -1.23 -10.13
C LEU A 27 -5.00 -2.00 -8.94
N PHE A 28 -4.24 -1.33 -8.07
CA PHE A 28 -3.69 -1.95 -6.87
C PHE A 28 -4.77 -2.46 -5.91
N LYS A 29 -5.83 -1.67 -5.66
CA LYS A 29 -6.95 -2.12 -4.80
C LYS A 29 -7.66 -3.34 -5.36
N ALA A 30 -7.79 -3.44 -6.69
CA ALA A 30 -8.32 -4.62 -7.33
C ALA A 30 -7.42 -5.84 -7.08
N ALA A 31 -6.09 -5.72 -7.21
CA ALA A 31 -5.16 -6.80 -6.82
C ALA A 31 -5.34 -7.21 -5.36
N VAL A 32 -5.29 -6.25 -4.43
CA VAL A 32 -5.33 -6.52 -2.98
C VAL A 32 -6.57 -7.33 -2.56
N LYS A 33 -7.72 -7.08 -3.20
CA LYS A 33 -8.99 -7.82 -2.98
C LYS A 33 -8.85 -9.32 -3.21
N PHE A 34 -7.89 -9.69 -4.04
CA PHE A 34 -7.71 -11.00 -4.62
C PHE A 34 -6.39 -11.67 -4.17
N VAL A 35 -5.63 -11.01 -3.30
CA VAL A 35 -4.43 -11.57 -2.67
C VAL A 35 -4.85 -12.80 -1.85
N PRO A 36 -4.24 -13.98 -2.09
CA PRO A 36 -4.45 -15.13 -1.24
C PRO A 36 -3.96 -14.83 0.18
N ARG A 37 -4.84 -14.99 1.17
CA ARG A 37 -4.55 -14.74 2.59
C ARG A 37 -4.85 -15.97 3.41
N LEU A 38 -3.94 -16.29 4.31
CA LEU A 38 -4.23 -17.21 5.41
C LEU A 38 -5.42 -16.66 6.21
N ALA A 39 -6.24 -17.56 6.74
CA ALA A 39 -7.33 -17.16 7.61
C ALA A 39 -6.80 -16.54 8.89
N ILE A 40 -7.54 -15.58 9.42
CA ILE A 40 -7.25 -15.02 10.73
C ILE A 40 -7.99 -15.87 11.76
N THR A 41 -7.25 -16.61 12.59
CA THR A 41 -7.82 -17.48 13.64
C THR A 41 -8.07 -16.72 14.93
N LEU A 42 -7.24 -15.72 15.21
CA LEU A 42 -7.36 -14.83 16.36
C LEU A 42 -7.28 -13.39 15.90
N LEU A 43 -8.13 -12.53 16.45
CA LEU A 43 -8.01 -11.09 16.32
C LEU A 43 -8.56 -10.45 17.60
N GLU A 44 -7.66 -10.05 18.49
CA GLU A 44 -8.03 -9.56 19.81
C GLU A 44 -7.43 -8.19 20.07
N ARG A 45 -8.18 -7.37 20.82
CA ARG A 45 -7.71 -6.04 21.21
C ARG A 45 -6.76 -6.20 22.39
N ARG A 46 -5.53 -5.70 22.23
CA ARG A 46 -4.55 -5.67 23.30
C ARG A 46 -4.76 -4.45 24.19
N HIS A 47 -4.78 -4.66 25.50
CA HIS A 47 -4.79 -3.57 26.46
C HIS A 47 -3.35 -3.08 26.68
N ILE A 48 -3.10 -1.79 26.45
CA ILE A 48 -1.80 -1.16 26.71
C ILE A 48 -1.93 -0.25 27.92
N ASP A 49 -1.01 -0.42 28.87
CA ASP A 49 -0.82 0.52 29.96
C ASP A 49 -0.21 1.81 29.39
N GLY A 50 -1.05 2.82 29.20
CA GLY A 50 -0.66 4.11 28.61
C GLY A 50 0.27 4.92 29.50
N ASP A 51 0.32 4.64 30.81
CA ASP A 51 1.27 5.31 31.72
C ASP A 51 2.68 4.75 31.50
N LYS A 52 2.78 3.45 31.21
CA LYS A 52 4.06 2.80 30.86
C LYS A 52 4.47 3.02 29.40
N ASN A 53 3.51 3.26 28.51
CA ASN A 53 3.76 3.47 27.08
C ASN A 53 2.99 4.70 26.56
N PRO A 54 3.40 5.93 26.92
CA PRO A 54 2.67 7.14 26.56
C PRO A 54 2.47 7.32 25.05
N SER A 55 3.45 6.88 24.24
CA SER A 55 3.38 6.92 22.76
C SER A 55 2.27 6.03 22.18
N LEU A 56 1.81 5.03 22.93
CA LEU A 56 0.81 4.05 22.49
C LEU A 56 -0.58 4.28 23.09
N ARG A 57 -0.72 5.26 23.99
CA ARG A 57 -1.92 5.48 24.82
C ARG A 57 -3.22 5.57 24.00
N ASP A 58 -3.18 6.27 22.88
CA ASP A 58 -4.37 6.55 22.06
C ASP A 58 -4.49 5.62 20.83
N ILE A 59 -3.60 4.62 20.71
CA ILE A 59 -3.57 3.68 19.59
C ILE A 59 -4.38 2.44 19.94
N ARG A 60 -5.33 2.06 19.09
CA ARG A 60 -6.00 0.76 19.22
C ARG A 60 -5.07 -0.33 18.68
N ILE A 61 -4.47 -1.11 19.58
CA ILE A 61 -3.60 -2.22 19.21
C ILE A 61 -4.41 -3.51 19.16
N TYR A 62 -4.27 -4.26 18.06
CA TYR A 62 -4.81 -5.60 17.92
C TYR A 62 -3.70 -6.57 17.60
N GLU A 63 -3.74 -7.71 18.26
CA GLU A 63 -2.94 -8.87 17.93
C GLU A 63 -3.74 -9.82 17.04
N PHE A 64 -3.05 -10.47 16.11
CA PHE A 64 -3.68 -11.44 15.22
C PHE A 64 -2.83 -12.68 15.00
N GLU A 65 -3.52 -13.81 14.83
CA GLU A 65 -2.92 -15.08 14.46
C GLU A 65 -3.40 -15.52 13.09
N LEU A 66 -2.47 -16.10 12.34
CA LEU A 66 -2.76 -16.72 11.05
C LEU A 66 -2.97 -18.22 11.27
N GLY A 67 -4.10 -18.73 10.78
CA GLY A 67 -4.39 -20.15 10.80
C GLY A 67 -3.56 -20.94 9.80
N GLU A 68 -3.38 -22.23 10.09
CA GLU A 68 -2.76 -23.16 9.15
C GLU A 68 -3.77 -23.63 8.09
N LYS A 69 -3.40 -23.46 6.81
CA LYS A 69 -3.80 -24.15 5.56
C LYS A 69 -5.29 -24.46 5.25
N THR A 70 -6.23 -24.50 6.18
CA THR A 70 -7.54 -25.18 6.00
C THR A 70 -8.76 -24.27 6.01
N ALA A 71 -8.66 -23.02 6.48
CA ALA A 71 -9.78 -22.11 6.46
C ALA A 71 -9.89 -21.36 5.11
N PRO A 72 -11.11 -21.06 4.63
CA PRO A 72 -11.31 -20.37 3.35
C PRO A 72 -10.52 -19.05 3.31
N TYR A 73 -9.91 -18.75 2.16
CA TYR A 73 -9.13 -17.53 1.99
C TYR A 73 -9.91 -16.28 2.43
N GLY A 74 -9.27 -15.44 3.25
CA GLY A 74 -9.90 -14.21 3.75
C GLY A 74 -10.96 -14.43 4.85
N THR A 75 -11.07 -15.63 5.41
CA THR A 75 -11.89 -15.87 6.62
C THR A 75 -11.31 -15.09 7.79
N MET A 76 -12.17 -14.40 8.52
CA MET A 76 -11.84 -13.67 9.74
C MET A 76 -12.92 -13.94 10.79
N PRO A 77 -12.62 -13.79 12.10
CA PRO A 77 -13.60 -13.99 13.16
C PRO A 77 -14.89 -13.19 12.91
N ALA A 78 -16.04 -13.75 13.28
CA ALA A 78 -17.34 -13.13 13.02
C ALA A 78 -17.46 -11.74 13.65
N SER A 79 -16.80 -11.53 14.80
CA SER A 79 -16.71 -10.25 15.52
C SER A 79 -15.88 -9.17 14.81
N THR A 80 -15.19 -9.48 13.71
CA THR A 80 -14.31 -8.53 13.02
C THR A 80 -15.11 -7.42 12.35
N THR A 81 -14.90 -6.19 12.79
CA THR A 81 -15.55 -4.98 12.26
C THR A 81 -15.13 -4.71 10.80
N PRO A 82 -15.95 -4.00 10.01
CA PRO A 82 -15.57 -3.61 8.64
C PRO A 82 -14.26 -2.83 8.56
N GLU A 83 -13.99 -1.97 9.54
CA GLU A 83 -12.73 -1.23 9.66
C GLU A 83 -11.53 -2.19 9.80
N LEU A 84 -11.60 -3.15 10.72
CA LEU A 84 -10.54 -4.14 10.92
C LEU A 84 -10.34 -5.03 9.70
N ARG A 85 -11.42 -5.45 9.03
CA ARG A 85 -11.32 -6.22 7.77
C ARG A 85 -10.56 -5.44 6.72
N GLN A 86 -10.81 -4.14 6.60
CA GLN A 86 -10.10 -3.28 5.65
C GLN A 86 -8.65 -3.04 6.06
N ALA A 87 -8.36 -2.83 7.35
CA ALA A 87 -7.00 -2.65 7.82
C ALA A 87 -6.15 -3.92 7.61
N MET A 88 -6.71 -5.08 7.97
CA MET A 88 -6.10 -6.39 7.67
C MET A 88 -5.91 -6.58 6.16
N ALA A 89 -6.87 -6.13 5.34
CA ALA A 89 -6.73 -6.13 3.88
C ALA A 89 -5.51 -5.32 3.38
N ASN A 90 -5.04 -4.32 4.13
CA ASN A 90 -3.92 -3.49 3.70
C ASN A 90 -2.63 -3.75 4.49
N THR A 91 -2.67 -4.65 5.48
CA THR A 91 -1.52 -4.94 6.35
C THR A 91 -0.34 -5.49 5.55
N SER A 92 0.82 -4.87 5.72
CA SER A 92 2.07 -5.24 5.04
C SER A 92 2.02 -5.12 3.51
N MET A 93 1.17 -4.22 3.00
CA MET A 93 1.00 -3.99 1.56
C MET A 93 1.71 -2.72 1.07
N CYS A 94 2.25 -1.89 1.95
CA CYS A 94 2.83 -0.58 1.60
C CYS A 94 4.03 -0.69 0.64
N ASP A 95 4.93 -1.65 0.87
CA ASP A 95 6.07 -1.89 -0.05
C ASP A 95 5.60 -2.41 -1.41
N HIS A 96 4.62 -3.31 -1.42
CA HIS A 96 4.02 -3.82 -2.65
C HIS A 96 3.32 -2.71 -3.44
N PHE A 97 2.63 -1.80 -2.74
CA PHE A 97 2.02 -0.63 -3.34
C PHE A 97 3.07 0.29 -3.95
N CYS A 98 4.10 0.67 -3.18
CA CYS A 98 5.15 1.56 -3.67
C CYS A 98 5.90 0.95 -4.85
N THR A 99 6.25 -0.34 -4.79
CA THR A 99 6.88 -1.04 -5.92
C THR A 99 5.99 -0.99 -7.17
N PHE A 100 4.71 -1.33 -7.03
CA PHE A 100 3.76 -1.33 -8.15
C PHE A 100 3.58 0.06 -8.76
N ALA A 101 3.29 1.04 -7.91
CA ALA A 101 3.00 2.40 -8.30
C ALA A 101 4.25 3.10 -8.84
N HIS A 102 5.41 2.92 -8.22
CA HIS A 102 6.65 3.55 -8.62
C HIS A 102 7.10 3.07 -10.00
N LYS A 103 7.07 1.75 -10.27
CA LYS A 103 7.38 1.21 -11.60
C LYS A 103 6.38 1.66 -12.67
N GLY A 104 5.09 1.63 -12.34
CA GLY A 104 4.05 2.13 -13.23
C GLY A 104 4.25 3.60 -13.56
N LEU A 105 4.55 4.41 -12.54
CA LEU A 105 4.82 5.83 -12.69
C LEU A 105 6.11 6.08 -13.48
N LYS A 106 7.26 5.48 -13.14
CA LYS A 106 8.54 5.68 -13.83
C LYS A 106 8.44 5.50 -15.36
N LYS A 107 7.59 4.58 -15.84
CA LYS A 107 7.34 4.37 -17.27
C LYS A 107 6.59 5.53 -17.95
N HIS A 108 5.78 6.27 -17.20
CA HIS A 108 4.86 7.30 -17.72
C HIS A 108 5.13 8.72 -17.21
N ILE A 109 5.91 8.93 -16.15
CA ILE A 109 6.06 10.23 -15.47
C ILE A 109 6.76 11.30 -16.30
N HIS A 110 7.65 10.90 -17.21
CA HIS A 110 8.42 11.84 -18.03
C HIS A 110 7.51 12.77 -18.84
N SER A 111 6.36 12.26 -19.25
CA SER A 111 5.41 13.01 -20.06
C SER A 111 4.55 13.99 -19.26
N PHE A 112 4.58 13.91 -17.92
CA PHE A 112 3.88 14.81 -17.01
C PHE A 112 4.83 15.84 -16.35
N GLY A 113 6.13 15.74 -16.60
CA GLY A 113 7.13 16.61 -15.97
C GLY A 113 7.15 16.51 -14.45
N VAL A 114 6.91 15.31 -13.90
CA VAL A 114 6.92 15.03 -12.46
C VAL A 114 8.08 14.13 -12.09
N THR A 115 8.55 14.22 -10.85
CA THR A 115 9.46 13.23 -10.25
C THR A 115 8.72 12.43 -9.19
N VAL A 116 9.17 11.19 -8.96
CA VAL A 116 8.58 10.30 -7.97
C VAL A 116 9.70 9.70 -7.15
N HIS A 117 9.54 9.74 -5.83
CA HIS A 117 10.50 9.24 -4.85
C HIS A 117 9.78 8.27 -3.91
N TRP A 118 10.42 7.15 -3.58
CA TRP A 118 9.96 6.27 -2.52
C TRP A 118 10.46 6.83 -1.19
N VAL A 119 9.54 7.17 -0.28
CA VAL A 119 9.88 7.68 1.05
C VAL A 119 9.32 6.80 2.16
N LEU A 120 10.06 6.74 3.27
CA LEU A 120 9.62 6.13 4.52
C LEU A 120 9.13 7.20 5.48
N VAL A 121 7.93 7.00 6.02
CA VAL A 121 7.33 7.88 7.02
C VAL A 121 7.19 7.15 8.35
N GLU A 122 7.37 7.87 9.45
CA GLU A 122 6.99 7.38 10.78
C GLU A 122 5.49 7.61 10.96
N PRO A 123 4.66 6.55 10.95
CA PRO A 123 3.22 6.73 10.93
C PRO A 123 2.69 7.19 12.29
N ARG A 124 1.61 7.99 12.27
CA ARG A 124 0.74 8.28 13.43
C ARG A 124 -0.56 7.49 13.28
N PRO A 125 -0.61 6.22 13.73
CA PRO A 125 -1.77 5.36 13.52
C PRO A 125 -2.88 5.64 14.54
N HIS A 126 -4.13 5.35 14.14
CA HIS A 126 -5.26 5.16 15.06
C HIS A 126 -5.49 3.68 15.41
N LEU A 127 -4.84 2.80 14.64
CA LEU A 127 -4.96 1.36 14.69
C LEU A 127 -3.60 0.73 14.39
N TRP A 128 -3.19 -0.26 15.18
CA TRP A 128 -1.97 -1.04 14.92
C TRP A 128 -2.24 -2.53 14.99
N LEU A 129 -1.89 -3.24 13.91
CA LEU A 129 -2.06 -4.68 13.74
C LEU A 129 -0.71 -5.39 13.90
N ILE A 130 -0.63 -6.32 14.86
CA ILE A 130 0.60 -7.00 15.24
C ILE A 130 0.39 -8.52 15.14
N PRO A 131 1.20 -9.26 14.35
CA PRO A 131 1.17 -10.71 14.39
C PRO A 131 1.57 -11.20 15.79
N THR A 132 0.87 -12.17 16.36
CA THR A 132 1.21 -12.73 17.69
C THR A 132 2.64 -13.25 17.74
N ALA A 133 3.15 -13.80 16.64
CA ALA A 133 4.54 -14.25 16.52
C ALA A 133 5.60 -13.13 16.67
N CYS A 134 5.21 -11.85 16.53
CA CYS A 134 6.07 -10.69 16.75
C CYS A 134 6.05 -10.19 18.20
N ILE A 135 5.19 -10.75 19.06
CA ILE A 135 5.14 -10.42 20.47
C ILE A 135 6.20 -11.27 21.18
N LYS A 136 7.15 -10.61 21.85
CA LYS A 136 8.21 -11.32 22.60
C LYS A 136 7.60 -12.21 23.68
N GLU A 137 8.32 -13.26 24.09
CA GLU A 137 7.91 -14.17 25.18
C GLU A 137 7.55 -13.42 26.49
N SER A 138 8.11 -12.22 26.69
CA SER A 138 7.79 -11.33 27.81
C SER A 138 6.45 -10.59 27.68
N GLY A 139 5.70 -10.76 26.59
CA GLY A 139 4.48 -10.02 26.29
C GLY A 139 4.71 -8.53 25.97
N ILE A 140 5.96 -8.11 25.74
CA ILE A 140 6.26 -6.70 25.48
C ILE A 140 6.09 -6.42 24.00
N VAL A 141 5.20 -5.47 23.68
CA VAL A 141 5.09 -4.87 22.35
C VAL A 141 6.20 -3.83 22.22
N SER A 142 6.90 -3.83 21.09
CA SER A 142 7.85 -2.76 20.76
C SER A 142 7.13 -1.42 20.83
N ASP A 143 7.69 -0.44 21.53
CA ASP A 143 7.23 0.95 21.51
C ASP A 143 7.51 1.63 20.16
N LYS A 144 8.43 1.07 19.37
CA LYS A 144 8.73 1.52 18.01
C LYS A 144 7.71 1.01 17.00
N LEU A 145 7.01 1.94 16.36
CA LEU A 145 6.14 1.67 15.22
C LEU A 145 6.98 1.34 13.97
N PRO A 146 6.53 0.40 13.12
CA PRO A 146 7.20 0.16 11.86
C PRO A 146 7.03 1.37 10.93
N TYR A 147 8.08 1.70 10.18
CA TYR A 147 7.99 2.68 9.10
C TYR A 147 6.97 2.27 8.05
N HIS A 148 6.42 3.27 7.37
CA HIS A 148 5.43 3.10 6.31
C HIS A 148 5.97 3.63 4.99
N SER A 149 5.85 2.83 3.94
CA SER A 149 6.27 3.18 2.59
C SER A 149 5.16 3.93 1.86
N VAL A 150 5.51 5.10 1.34
CA VAL A 150 4.64 5.95 0.51
C VAL A 150 5.42 6.52 -0.66
N LEU A 151 4.72 6.99 -1.69
CA LEU A 151 5.36 7.68 -2.80
C LEU A 151 5.19 9.19 -2.67
N GLU A 152 6.30 9.90 -2.73
CA GLU A 152 6.34 11.34 -2.89
C GLU A 152 6.35 11.66 -4.39
N VAL A 153 5.35 12.41 -4.85
CA VAL A 153 5.25 12.88 -6.23
C VAL A 153 5.45 14.39 -6.22
N ARG A 154 6.52 14.85 -6.89
CA ARG A 154 6.82 16.27 -7.04
C ARG A 154 6.34 16.73 -8.41
N LEU A 155 5.38 17.65 -8.40
CA LEU A 155 4.84 18.27 -9.60
C LEU A 155 5.69 19.48 -10.00
N GLN A 156 5.43 20.00 -11.20
CA GLN A 156 5.91 21.31 -11.61
C GLN A 156 5.49 22.38 -10.59
N GLU A 157 6.26 23.47 -10.51
CA GLU A 157 6.03 24.58 -9.55
C GLU A 157 6.29 24.22 -8.07
N GLY A 158 6.86 23.04 -7.80
CA GLY A 158 7.30 22.66 -6.45
C GLY A 158 6.20 22.10 -5.54
N LEU A 159 5.01 21.83 -6.07
CA LEU A 159 3.95 21.16 -5.33
C LEU A 159 4.35 19.70 -5.06
N VAL A 160 4.34 19.31 -3.78
CA VAL A 160 4.63 17.94 -3.33
C VAL A 160 3.35 17.28 -2.85
N VAL A 161 3.02 16.13 -3.41
CA VAL A 161 1.90 15.29 -2.97
C VAL A 161 2.37 13.90 -2.60
N LEU A 162 1.77 13.35 -1.56
CA LEU A 162 2.03 12.04 -1.02
C LEU A 162 0.93 11.10 -1.45
N PHE A 163 1.33 9.99 -2.05
CA PHE A 163 0.47 8.97 -2.61
C PHE A 163 0.60 7.69 -1.80
N ASP A 164 -0.47 7.32 -1.10
CA ASP A 164 -0.55 6.17 -0.20
C ASP A 164 -1.81 5.34 -0.46
N GLY A 165 -1.64 4.22 -1.16
CA GLY A 165 -2.72 3.27 -1.41
C GLY A 165 -3.07 2.39 -0.21
N THR A 166 -2.37 2.49 0.92
CA THR A 166 -2.43 1.50 2.01
C THR A 166 -2.60 2.06 3.42
N GLY A 167 -2.73 3.39 3.58
CA GLY A 167 -2.93 4.06 4.88
C GLY A 167 -4.07 3.54 5.74
N ARG A 168 -5.08 2.88 5.13
CA ARG A 168 -6.14 2.17 5.88
C ARG A 168 -5.60 1.10 6.84
N GLN A 169 -4.39 0.57 6.64
CA GLN A 169 -3.76 -0.36 7.60
C GLN A 169 -3.52 0.27 8.98
N PHE A 170 -3.42 1.60 9.04
CA PHE A 170 -3.23 2.38 10.26
C PHE A 170 -4.52 3.02 10.81
N GLY A 171 -5.68 2.68 10.22
CA GLY A 171 -6.96 3.30 10.56
C GLY A 171 -7.13 4.72 9.99
N TRP A 172 -6.38 5.08 8.94
CA TRP A 172 -6.55 6.37 8.24
C TRP A 172 -7.73 6.36 7.27
N ASN A 173 -8.16 7.55 6.84
CA ASN A 173 -9.31 7.68 5.95
C ASN A 173 -9.00 7.15 4.54
N SER A 174 -9.92 6.35 3.99
CA SER A 174 -9.91 5.88 2.58
C SER A 174 -9.59 6.93 1.53
N ASN A 175 -10.11 8.13 1.75
CA ASN A 175 -10.16 9.17 0.74
C ASN A 175 -8.86 9.97 0.73
N ASP A 176 -8.00 9.74 1.71
CA ASP A 176 -6.72 10.41 1.88
C ASP A 176 -5.58 9.61 1.26
N TRP A 177 -5.88 8.88 0.18
CA TRP A 177 -4.89 8.13 -0.59
C TRP A 177 -3.93 9.04 -1.35
N ILE A 178 -4.28 10.33 -1.48
CA ILE A 178 -3.40 11.38 -1.98
C ILE A 178 -3.59 12.66 -1.16
N MET A 179 -2.50 13.31 -0.79
CA MET A 179 -2.53 14.50 0.06
C MET A 179 -1.30 15.39 -0.19
N GLU A 180 -1.42 16.70 -0.02
CA GLU A 180 -0.24 17.59 0.00
C GLU A 180 0.73 17.21 1.11
N GLY A 181 2.03 17.26 0.85
CA GLY A 181 3.03 16.68 1.75
C GLY A 181 3.06 17.27 3.17
N TYR A 182 2.80 18.56 3.33
CA TYR A 182 2.70 19.20 4.65
C TYR A 182 1.43 18.77 5.40
N LYS A 183 0.29 18.69 4.71
CA LYS A 183 -0.98 18.19 5.29
C LYS A 183 -0.85 16.74 5.74
N PHE A 184 -0.14 15.93 4.94
CA PHE A 184 0.18 14.56 5.31
C PHE A 184 1.01 14.52 6.59
N SER A 185 2.04 15.36 6.70
CA SER A 185 2.91 15.41 7.89
C SER A 185 2.16 15.78 9.16
N GLU A 186 1.34 16.84 9.09
CA GLU A 186 0.53 17.29 10.21
C GLU A 186 -0.44 16.21 10.68
N LYS A 187 -1.02 15.46 9.76
CA LYS A 187 -2.10 14.51 10.05
C LYS A 187 -1.61 13.10 10.39
N TYR A 188 -0.66 12.58 9.63
CA TYR A 188 -0.33 11.16 9.55
C TYR A 188 1.11 10.80 9.90
N GLY A 189 1.99 11.79 10.12
CA GLY A 189 3.34 11.55 10.63
C GLY A 189 4.44 12.11 9.74
N ASN A 190 5.65 12.23 10.28
CA ASN A 190 6.74 12.99 9.68
C ASN A 190 7.54 12.16 8.65
N TYR A 191 8.12 12.85 7.66
CA TYR A 191 9.13 12.28 6.76
C TYR A 191 10.38 11.93 7.55
N TYR A 192 10.92 10.74 7.28
CA TYR A 192 12.12 10.29 7.97
C TYR A 192 13.27 10.04 7.00
N ILE A 193 13.02 9.36 5.88
CA ILE A 193 14.08 8.87 4.99
C ILE A 193 13.58 8.88 3.54
N GLU A 194 14.28 9.61 2.67
CA GLU A 194 14.27 9.34 1.24
C GLU A 194 15.10 8.08 1.03
N LEU A 195 14.48 6.99 0.56
CA LEU A 195 15.25 5.82 0.17
C LEU A 195 15.96 6.21 -1.11
N ASP A 196 17.29 6.28 -1.04
CA ASP A 196 18.12 6.50 -2.21
C ASP A 196 17.69 5.45 -3.25
N ASP A 197 17.47 5.90 -4.47
CA ASP A 197 16.72 5.26 -5.57
C ASP A 197 17.45 4.02 -6.13
N THR A 198 18.05 3.24 -5.24
CA THR A 198 18.87 2.08 -5.52
C THR A 198 17.95 0.96 -5.97
N VAL A 199 17.96 0.78 -7.28
CA VAL A 199 17.40 -0.36 -8.05
C VAL A 199 17.53 -1.70 -7.30
N ALA A 200 18.58 -1.88 -6.49
CA ALA A 200 18.81 -3.04 -5.65
C ALA A 200 17.67 -3.36 -4.66
N GLU A 201 17.07 -2.37 -3.98
CA GLU A 201 15.98 -2.64 -3.01
C GLU A 201 14.67 -3.01 -3.70
N GLU A 202 14.38 -2.41 -4.85
CA GLU A 202 13.23 -2.79 -5.69
C GLU A 202 13.41 -4.18 -6.29
N GLU A 203 14.60 -4.49 -6.79
CA GLU A 203 14.92 -5.81 -7.33
C GLU A 203 14.86 -6.88 -6.24
N ASP A 204 15.41 -6.63 -5.06
CA ASP A 204 15.30 -7.55 -3.92
C ASP A 204 13.83 -7.77 -3.54
N LEU A 205 13.03 -6.72 -3.43
CA LEU A 205 11.59 -6.85 -3.15
C LEU A 205 10.87 -7.68 -4.22
N LEU A 206 11.18 -7.53 -5.50
CA LEU A 206 10.58 -8.29 -6.59
C LEU A 206 11.06 -9.73 -6.67
N ASN A 207 12.34 -9.95 -6.38
CA ASN A 207 12.96 -11.26 -6.31
C ASN A 207 12.41 -12.07 -5.12
N HIS A 208 11.99 -11.39 -4.05
CA HIS A 208 11.38 -11.97 -2.86
C HIS A 208 9.85 -11.80 -2.84
N ALA A 209 9.27 -11.15 -3.85
CA ALA A 209 7.84 -10.99 -3.98
C ALA A 209 7.21 -12.36 -4.20
N SER A 210 6.05 -12.56 -3.60
CA SER A 210 5.29 -13.79 -3.82
C SER A 210 5.04 -13.96 -5.33
N PRO A 211 5.08 -15.19 -5.89
CA PRO A 211 4.72 -15.45 -7.28
C PRO A 211 3.35 -14.87 -7.68
N TYR A 212 2.46 -14.69 -6.69
CA TYR A 212 1.22 -13.94 -6.84
C TYR A 212 1.47 -12.50 -7.30
N TRP A 213 2.28 -11.75 -6.57
CA TRP A 213 2.56 -10.35 -6.83
C TRP A 213 3.27 -10.15 -8.17
N ASN A 214 4.25 -10.99 -8.50
CA ASN A 214 4.92 -10.95 -9.79
C ASN A 214 3.92 -11.13 -10.95
N THR A 215 2.98 -12.08 -10.83
CA THR A 215 1.95 -12.30 -11.85
C THR A 215 0.98 -11.12 -11.96
N VAL A 216 0.47 -10.67 -10.81
CA VAL A 216 -0.59 -9.67 -10.77
C VAL A 216 -0.06 -8.29 -11.13
N MET A 217 1.15 -7.93 -10.69
CA MET A 217 1.78 -6.66 -11.04
C MET A 217 1.98 -6.52 -12.55
N VAL A 218 2.56 -7.51 -13.22
CA VAL A 218 2.74 -7.50 -14.68
C VAL A 218 1.40 -7.31 -15.40
N SER A 219 0.40 -8.11 -15.03
CA SER A 219 -0.92 -8.02 -15.65
C SER A 219 -1.62 -6.68 -15.40
N LEU A 220 -1.31 -5.99 -14.31
CA LEU A 220 -1.91 -4.69 -13.98
C LEU A 220 -1.13 -3.53 -14.59
N TRP A 221 0.18 -3.65 -14.80
CA TRP A 221 0.95 -2.69 -15.61
C TRP A 221 0.49 -2.73 -17.07
N ASP A 222 0.29 -3.92 -17.65
CA ASP A 222 -0.29 -4.04 -19.00
C ASP A 222 -1.68 -3.38 -19.10
N LEU A 223 -2.47 -3.49 -18.03
CA LEU A 223 -3.77 -2.84 -17.97
C LEU A 223 -3.65 -1.33 -17.80
N LEU A 224 -2.67 -0.83 -17.03
CA LEU A 224 -2.37 0.59 -16.94
C LEU A 224 -2.02 1.16 -18.31
N ASP A 225 -1.11 0.52 -19.05
CA ASP A 225 -0.77 0.89 -20.42
C ASP A 225 -2.02 0.95 -21.31
N THR A 226 -2.86 -0.10 -21.22
CA THR A 226 -4.13 -0.16 -21.96
C THR A 226 -5.04 1.02 -21.62
N CYS A 227 -5.16 1.38 -20.34
CA CYS A 227 -5.96 2.53 -19.92
C CYS A 227 -5.41 3.83 -20.50
N LEU A 228 -4.10 4.05 -20.41
CA LEU A 228 -3.45 5.29 -20.85
C LEU A 228 -3.43 5.47 -22.38
N CYS A 229 -3.63 4.40 -23.15
CA CYS A 229 -3.72 4.45 -24.62
C CYS A 229 -5.16 4.21 -25.14
N SER A 230 -6.16 4.16 -24.26
CA SER A 230 -7.52 3.79 -24.64
C SER A 230 -8.32 4.99 -25.15
N SER A 231 -8.56 5.04 -26.46
CA SER A 231 -9.49 5.99 -27.08
C SER A 231 -10.92 5.88 -26.52
N GLU A 232 -11.32 4.70 -26.02
CA GLU A 232 -12.59 4.51 -25.31
C GLU A 232 -12.61 5.34 -24.03
N LEU A 233 -11.54 5.31 -23.23
CA LEU A 233 -11.47 6.10 -22.00
C LEU A 233 -11.39 7.60 -22.32
N GLU A 234 -10.65 7.99 -23.35
CA GLU A 234 -10.55 9.40 -23.78
C GLU A 234 -11.93 10.00 -24.08
N ALA A 235 -12.83 9.23 -24.70
CA ALA A 235 -14.19 9.66 -25.05
C ALA A 235 -15.15 9.77 -23.84
N LEU A 236 -14.77 9.25 -22.66
CA LEU A 236 -15.59 9.28 -21.46
C LEU A 236 -15.30 10.50 -20.59
N SER A 237 -16.27 10.88 -19.75
CA SER A 237 -16.05 11.87 -18.69
C SER A 237 -15.11 11.30 -17.59
N PRO A 238 -14.41 12.14 -16.81
CA PRO A 238 -13.49 11.67 -15.77
C PRO A 238 -14.12 10.68 -14.77
N VAL A 239 -15.37 10.92 -14.36
CA VAL A 239 -16.10 10.00 -13.47
C VAL A 239 -16.38 8.66 -14.14
N ALA A 240 -16.76 8.67 -15.42
CA ALA A 240 -17.02 7.46 -16.19
C ALA A 240 -15.74 6.67 -16.46
N ARG A 241 -14.60 7.35 -16.72
CA ARG A 241 -13.27 6.73 -16.85
C ARG A 241 -12.90 5.96 -15.60
N VAL A 242 -12.97 6.60 -14.44
CA VAL A 242 -12.69 5.96 -13.12
C VAL A 242 -13.55 4.71 -12.92
N HIS A 243 -14.83 4.77 -13.27
CA HIS A 243 -15.73 3.63 -13.15
C HIS A 243 -15.37 2.49 -14.11
N GLN A 244 -15.00 2.81 -15.35
CA GLN A 244 -14.60 1.84 -16.36
C GLN A 244 -13.27 1.17 -16.00
N VAL A 245 -12.27 1.94 -15.56
CA VAL A 245 -10.98 1.41 -15.08
C VAL A 245 -11.19 0.47 -13.90
N ARG A 246 -12.09 0.79 -12.96
CA ARG A 246 -12.45 -0.11 -11.85
C ARG A 246 -13.01 -1.44 -12.34
N LYS A 247 -13.94 -1.42 -13.30
CA LYS A 247 -14.50 -2.65 -13.90
C LYS A 247 -13.41 -3.49 -14.56
N TRP A 248 -12.54 -2.86 -15.34
CA TRP A 248 -11.44 -3.55 -16.02
C TRP A 248 -10.45 -4.16 -15.04
N ALA A 249 -10.09 -3.41 -14.00
CA ALA A 249 -9.18 -3.85 -12.95
C ALA A 249 -9.72 -5.08 -12.21
N GLU A 250 -10.98 -5.03 -11.77
CA GLU A 250 -11.60 -6.16 -11.07
C GLU A 250 -11.74 -7.40 -11.96
N ARG A 251 -12.10 -7.22 -13.23
CA ARG A 251 -12.16 -8.32 -14.20
C ARG A 251 -10.79 -8.95 -14.40
N ARG A 252 -9.77 -8.14 -14.68
CA ARG A 252 -8.41 -8.61 -14.96
C ARG A 252 -7.82 -9.34 -13.76
N ALA A 253 -7.96 -8.78 -12.55
CA ALA A 253 -7.45 -9.43 -11.35
C ALA A 253 -8.15 -10.78 -11.08
N ARG A 254 -9.46 -10.88 -11.32
CA ARG A 254 -10.21 -12.15 -11.21
C ARG A 254 -9.73 -13.19 -12.22
N GLU A 255 -9.52 -12.79 -13.47
CA GLU A 255 -9.03 -13.68 -14.52
C GLU A 255 -7.64 -14.25 -14.19
N GLN A 256 -6.75 -13.43 -13.62
CA GLN A 256 -5.41 -13.89 -13.24
C GLN A 256 -5.45 -14.96 -12.13
N ILE A 257 -6.34 -14.82 -11.15
CA ILE A 257 -6.54 -15.86 -10.14
C ILE A 257 -7.08 -17.14 -10.78
N ALA A 258 -8.13 -17.01 -11.60
CA ALA A 258 -8.81 -18.15 -12.20
C ALA A 258 -7.88 -18.97 -13.10
N LYS A 259 -7.00 -18.30 -13.86
CA LYS A 259 -6.04 -18.94 -14.75
C LYS A 259 -4.95 -19.72 -14.02
N ARG A 260 -4.63 -19.37 -12.77
CA ARG A 260 -3.43 -19.88 -12.10
C ARG A 260 -3.66 -20.90 -11.00
N CYS A 261 -4.90 -21.32 -10.71
CA CYS A 261 -5.23 -22.32 -9.67
C CYS A 261 -4.22 -22.27 -8.53
N LEU A 262 -4.05 -21.07 -7.91
CA LEU A 262 -2.86 -20.76 -7.14
C LEU A 262 -2.69 -21.79 -6.01
N VAL A 263 -1.74 -22.71 -6.21
CA VAL A 263 -1.17 -23.55 -5.17
C VAL A 263 -0.38 -22.62 -4.27
N VAL A 264 -1.02 -22.09 -3.22
CA VAL A 264 -0.37 -21.17 -2.29
C VAL A 264 0.49 -21.98 -1.32
N TRP A 265 1.78 -21.64 -1.29
CA TRP A 265 2.76 -22.17 -0.35
C TRP A 265 2.73 -21.36 0.97
N PRO A 266 2.34 -21.96 2.11
CA PRO A 266 2.15 -21.24 3.38
C PRO A 266 3.44 -20.75 4.04
N SER A 267 4.60 -21.30 3.68
CA SER A 267 5.90 -20.95 4.27
C SER A 267 6.41 -19.57 3.85
N GLU A 268 6.06 -19.10 2.65
CA GLU A 268 6.56 -17.82 2.11
C GLU A 268 5.85 -16.61 2.74
N LEU A 269 4.56 -16.76 3.05
CA LEU A 269 3.72 -15.72 3.63
C LEU A 269 4.12 -15.39 5.08
N LEU A 270 4.50 -16.41 5.85
CA LEU A 270 5.06 -16.26 7.20
C LEU A 270 6.46 -15.62 7.18
N ARG A 271 7.31 -15.97 6.20
CA ARG A 271 8.61 -15.32 5.99
C ARG A 271 8.48 -13.85 5.63
N GLN A 272 7.58 -13.48 4.71
CA GLN A 272 7.38 -12.09 4.30
C GLN A 272 6.90 -11.20 5.46
N LEU A 273 6.04 -11.72 6.34
CA LEU A 273 5.57 -10.97 7.52
C LEU A 273 6.66 -10.73 8.56
N CYS A 274 7.67 -11.61 8.66
CA CYS A 274 8.75 -11.49 9.63
C CYS A 274 9.99 -10.76 9.05
N MET A 275 10.33 -10.97 7.78
CA MET A 275 11.57 -10.46 7.17
C MET A 275 11.51 -8.97 6.78
N LEU A 276 10.35 -8.47 6.34
CA LEU A 276 10.22 -7.05 5.94
C LEU A 276 10.32 -6.07 7.13
N ARG A 277 10.17 -6.55 8.38
CA ARG A 277 10.22 -5.71 9.58
C ARG A 277 11.56 -5.72 10.31
N ALA A 278 12.37 -6.78 10.17
CA ALA A 278 13.63 -6.90 10.89
C ALA A 278 14.83 -6.28 10.14
N GLY A 279 14.78 -6.19 8.81
CA GLY A 279 15.93 -5.80 7.99
C GLY A 279 16.18 -4.29 7.82
N ARG A 280 15.15 -3.44 7.94
CA ARG A 280 15.27 -2.00 7.60
C ARG A 280 15.67 -1.09 8.75
N ALA A 281 15.71 -1.60 9.99
CA ALA A 281 16.07 -0.80 11.16
C ALA A 281 17.59 -0.72 11.44
N PHE A 282 18.46 -1.32 10.62
CA PHE A 282 19.86 -1.56 11.03
C PHE A 282 20.98 -1.19 10.06
N LYS A 283 20.71 -0.63 8.87
CA LYS A 283 21.78 -0.31 7.90
C LYS A 283 22.13 1.17 7.70
N SER A 284 21.41 2.15 8.25
CA SER A 284 21.68 3.57 7.95
C SER A 284 22.05 4.46 9.13
N VAL A 285 22.33 3.94 10.33
CA VAL A 285 22.64 4.79 11.51
C VAL A 285 24.02 4.52 12.14
N HIS A 286 24.90 3.75 11.48
CA HIS A 286 26.26 3.50 12.00
C HIS A 286 27.40 3.82 11.03
N GLU A 287 27.16 4.69 10.05
CA GLU A 287 28.22 5.33 9.28
C GLU A 287 27.97 6.84 9.21
N SER A 288 28.18 7.53 10.33
CA SER A 288 28.53 8.97 10.41
C SER A 288 29.20 9.27 11.74
#